data_AF-A0A8S3ZAU4-F1
#
_entry.id   AF-A0A8S3ZAU4-F1
#
_cell.length_a   1.000
_cell.length_b   1.000
_cell.length_c   1.000
_cell.angle_alpha   90.00
_cell.angle_beta   90.00
_cell.angle_gamma   90.00
#
_symmetry.space_group_name_H-M   'P 1'
#
loop_
_entity.id
_entity.type
_entity.pdbx_description
1 polymer ?
#
loop_
_entity_poly.entity_id
_entity_poly.type
_entity_poly.pdbx_seq_one_letter_code
_entity_poly.pdbx_strand_id
1 'polypeptide(L)'
;MPDLLSDTIMQFTWAISLTRNSSTKIPCNKISPQTTWTQEIPTGHFSGNNWYPRFCAVPQLEYAKCFQNKQVLILGDSNGRSHYYNIVKHSKCTEVVKAVTKRWHKPLLCAHKTNNFTLSWSPHTNPFMNGVTLDEIPSHGHYLIILNHFYHLTVSHISVSDFLFRNIKDALVRLFQRNPNVQVVLQGPHIAWFGWPEHYAAGDMLGTHIMDLQQEIFQDVKDKMLFISHWDMTMAKENYDYHPGTNGKVFDLIVGLTCGR
;
A
#
# COMPACT_ATOMS: atom_id res chain seq x y z
N MET A 1 8.93 -57.56 -32.56
CA MET A 1 8.51 -56.25 -33.10
C MET A 1 9.14 -55.18 -32.24
N PRO A 2 10.30 -54.62 -32.63
CA PRO A 2 10.75 -53.35 -32.07
C PRO A 2 10.10 -52.22 -32.86
N ASP A 3 9.64 -51.16 -32.21
CA ASP A 3 9.81 -49.77 -32.68
C ASP A 3 9.03 -48.78 -31.81
N LEU A 4 9.57 -47.56 -31.76
CA LEU A 4 9.02 -46.31 -31.19
C LEU A 4 9.24 -46.06 -29.68
N LEU A 5 10.51 -46.03 -29.27
CA LEU A 5 10.98 -44.98 -28.37
C LEU A 5 11.99 -44.13 -29.13
N SER A 6 11.54 -42.98 -29.62
CA SER A 6 12.36 -41.95 -30.25
C SER A 6 11.98 -40.60 -29.63
N ASP A 7 12.78 -40.22 -28.65
CA ASP A 7 13.27 -38.87 -28.36
C ASP A 7 12.51 -37.69 -28.98
N THR A 8 11.81 -36.93 -28.13
CA THR A 8 11.76 -35.46 -28.27
C THR A 8 11.56 -34.82 -26.89
N ILE A 9 12.64 -34.63 -26.14
CA ILE A 9 12.64 -33.69 -25.01
C ILE A 9 12.78 -32.29 -25.62
N MET A 10 11.67 -31.56 -25.74
CA MET A 10 11.70 -30.10 -25.97
C MET A 10 12.30 -29.43 -24.75
N GLN A 11 13.60 -29.12 -24.80
CA GLN A 11 14.21 -28.17 -23.89
C GLN A 11 13.69 -26.76 -24.24
N PHE A 12 12.71 -26.28 -23.48
CA PHE A 12 12.37 -24.86 -23.45
C PHE A 12 13.45 -24.11 -22.67
N THR A 13 14.47 -23.63 -23.38
CA THR A 13 15.38 -22.61 -22.85
C THR A 13 14.67 -21.26 -22.93
N TRP A 14 14.16 -20.79 -21.78
CA TRP A 14 13.76 -19.39 -21.64
C TRP A 14 15.01 -18.52 -21.68
N ALA A 15 15.37 -18.02 -22.86
CA ALA A 15 16.30 -16.92 -22.99
C ALA A 15 15.63 -15.66 -22.42
N ILE A 16 15.84 -15.37 -21.13
CA ILE A 16 15.55 -14.05 -20.59
C ILE A 16 16.55 -13.10 -21.24
N SER A 17 16.12 -12.42 -22.29
CA SER A 17 16.82 -11.27 -22.84
C SER A 17 16.77 -10.15 -21.80
N LEU A 18 17.73 -10.13 -20.88
CA LEU A 18 18.02 -8.95 -20.06
C LEU A 18 18.72 -7.93 -20.97
N THR A 19 17.98 -7.32 -21.89
CA THR A 19 18.40 -6.04 -22.43
C THR A 19 18.40 -5.06 -21.27
N ARG A 20 19.59 -4.82 -20.68
CA ARG A 20 19.86 -3.66 -19.84
C ARG A 20 19.66 -2.42 -20.70
N ASN A 21 18.41 -2.00 -20.87
CA ASN A 21 18.15 -0.66 -21.34
C ASN A 21 18.46 0.25 -20.16
N SER A 22 19.71 0.72 -20.10
CA SER A 22 20.22 1.68 -19.13
C SER A 22 19.68 3.09 -19.42
N SER A 23 18.37 3.21 -19.66
CA SER A 23 17.69 4.49 -19.52
C SER A 23 17.59 4.77 -18.01
N THR A 24 18.20 5.86 -17.56
CA THR A 24 18.06 6.34 -16.17
C THR A 24 16.57 6.45 -15.83
N LYS A 25 16.09 5.57 -14.95
CA LYS A 25 14.68 5.59 -14.55
C LYS A 25 14.35 6.91 -13.87
N ILE A 26 13.18 7.46 -14.17
CA ILE A 26 12.64 8.65 -13.53
C ILE A 26 12.50 8.38 -12.01
N PRO A 27 12.87 9.32 -11.12
CA PRO A 27 12.65 9.17 -9.68
C PRO A 27 11.16 8.93 -9.34
N CYS A 28 10.87 8.04 -8.39
CA CYS A 28 9.50 7.67 -8.05
C CYS A 28 8.63 8.85 -7.59
N ASN A 29 9.20 9.87 -6.95
CA ASN A 29 8.46 11.07 -6.56
C ASN A 29 8.17 12.04 -7.72
N LYS A 30 8.60 11.72 -8.94
CA LYS A 30 8.40 12.56 -10.14
C LYS A 30 7.47 11.93 -11.18
N ILE A 31 7.00 10.69 -10.96
CA ILE A 31 6.04 10.06 -11.87
C ILE A 31 4.62 10.62 -11.66
N SER A 32 3.76 10.44 -12.66
CA SER A 32 2.31 10.66 -12.49
C SER A 32 1.71 9.56 -11.60
N PRO A 33 0.74 9.85 -10.72
CA PRO A 33 0.08 8.83 -9.91
C PRO A 33 -0.56 7.75 -10.78
N GLN A 34 -1.12 8.12 -11.93
CA GLN A 34 -1.73 7.18 -12.88
C GLN A 34 -0.75 6.09 -13.32
N THR A 35 0.55 6.42 -13.43
CA THR A 35 1.61 5.46 -13.76
C THR A 35 1.58 4.28 -12.80
N THR A 36 1.32 4.47 -11.51
CA THR A 36 1.29 3.38 -10.52
C THR A 36 0.14 2.39 -10.69
N TRP A 37 -0.91 2.75 -11.44
CA TRP A 37 -2.08 1.91 -11.70
C TRP A 37 -1.98 1.12 -13.00
N THR A 38 -1.28 1.65 -13.99
CA THR A 38 -1.28 1.14 -15.38
C THR A 38 -0.05 0.31 -15.71
N GLN A 39 0.75 -0.05 -14.70
CA GLN A 39 1.93 -0.89 -14.92
C GLN A 39 1.55 -2.32 -15.25
N GLU A 40 2.33 -2.92 -16.14
CA GLU A 40 2.31 -4.36 -16.33
C GLU A 40 2.73 -5.07 -15.04
N ILE A 41 2.05 -6.18 -14.74
CA ILE A 41 2.41 -7.07 -13.65
C ILE A 41 3.53 -8.01 -14.13
N PRO A 42 4.57 -8.27 -13.33
CA PRO A 42 4.80 -7.76 -11.98
C PRO A 42 5.29 -6.31 -11.98
N THR A 43 4.86 -5.50 -11.02
CA THR A 43 5.24 -4.07 -10.95
C THR A 43 6.70 -3.81 -10.57
N GLY A 44 7.44 -4.85 -10.17
CA GLY A 44 8.84 -4.78 -9.74
C GLY A 44 9.43 -6.16 -9.47
N HIS A 45 10.63 -6.19 -8.89
CA HIS A 45 11.28 -7.41 -8.43
C HIS A 45 12.14 -7.14 -7.20
N PHE A 46 12.49 -8.19 -6.47
CA PHE A 46 13.50 -8.11 -5.42
C PHE A 46 14.90 -8.34 -5.99
N SER A 47 15.86 -7.53 -5.53
CA SER A 47 17.28 -7.90 -5.56
C SER A 47 17.82 -7.79 -4.14
N GLY A 48 18.17 -8.95 -3.58
CA GLY A 48 18.37 -9.14 -2.14
C GLY A 48 17.10 -8.81 -1.33
N ASN A 49 17.23 -7.89 -0.37
CA ASN A 49 16.12 -7.45 0.47
C ASN A 49 15.44 -6.16 -0.03
N ASN A 50 15.83 -5.63 -1.19
CA ASN A 50 15.31 -4.37 -1.71
C ASN A 50 14.36 -4.62 -2.88
N TRP A 51 13.23 -3.91 -2.86
CA TRP A 51 12.26 -3.91 -3.95
C TRP A 51 12.64 -2.85 -4.99
N TYR A 52 12.71 -3.26 -6.24
CA TYR A 52 13.01 -2.38 -7.37
C TYR A 52 11.78 -2.29 -8.28
N PRO A 53 10.99 -1.20 -8.20
CA PRO A 53 9.88 -1.00 -9.11
C PRO A 53 10.36 -0.90 -10.56
N ARG A 54 9.60 -1.46 -11.51
CA ARG A 54 9.95 -1.39 -12.95
C ARG A 54 9.79 0.03 -13.50
N PHE A 55 8.86 0.80 -12.95
CA PHE A 55 8.38 2.07 -13.50
C PHE A 55 9.11 3.32 -12.99
N CYS A 56 9.95 3.21 -11.96
CA CYS A 56 10.70 4.34 -11.42
C CYS A 56 11.93 3.90 -10.63
N ALA A 57 12.77 4.86 -10.26
CA ALA A 57 13.86 4.66 -9.30
C ALA A 57 13.46 5.21 -7.94
N VAL A 58 13.50 4.40 -6.88
CA VAL A 58 13.27 4.89 -5.52
C VAL A 58 14.44 5.80 -5.15
N PRO A 59 14.19 7.10 -4.86
CA PRO A 59 15.27 8.03 -4.53
C PRO A 59 15.91 7.68 -3.18
N GLN A 60 17.09 8.22 -2.91
CA GLN A 60 17.66 8.17 -1.57
C GLN A 60 16.71 8.91 -0.60
N LEU A 61 16.26 8.21 0.43
CA LEU A 61 15.23 8.70 1.33
C LEU A 61 15.84 9.44 2.52
N GLU A 62 15.49 10.71 2.66
CA GLU A 62 15.73 11.50 3.88
C GLU A 62 14.43 11.60 4.68
N TYR A 63 14.05 10.51 5.35
CA TYR A 63 12.73 10.36 5.98
C TYR A 63 12.29 11.55 6.84
N ALA A 64 13.19 12.11 7.66
CA ALA A 64 12.87 13.24 8.52
C ALA A 64 12.40 14.48 7.73
N LYS A 65 13.00 14.75 6.56
CA LYS A 65 12.57 15.84 5.67
C LYS A 65 11.26 15.50 4.96
N CYS A 66 11.02 14.23 4.62
CA CYS A 66 9.81 13.80 3.92
C CYS A 66 8.51 14.03 4.72
N PHE A 67 8.63 14.10 6.05
CA PHE A 67 7.50 14.30 6.96
C PHE A 67 7.40 15.74 7.50
N GLN A 68 8.29 16.65 7.13
CA GLN A 68 8.23 18.03 7.58
C GLN A 68 6.98 18.73 7.02
N ASN A 69 6.29 19.50 7.88
CA ASN A 69 5.07 20.25 7.55
C ASN A 69 3.93 19.39 6.98
N LYS A 70 3.87 18.11 7.36
CA LYS A 70 2.94 17.13 6.79
C LYS A 70 2.03 16.53 7.87
N GLN A 71 0.78 16.28 7.52
CA GLN A 71 -0.19 15.56 8.35
C GLN A 71 -0.43 14.19 7.70
N VAL A 72 -0.06 13.11 8.39
CA VAL A 72 -0.21 11.75 7.86
C VAL A 72 -1.38 11.07 8.54
N LEU A 73 -2.32 10.58 7.74
CA LEU A 73 -3.47 9.80 8.19
C LEU A 73 -3.41 8.40 7.60
N ILE A 74 -3.36 7.39 8.44
CA ILE A 74 -3.41 5.99 8.01
C ILE A 74 -4.78 5.42 8.39
N LEU A 75 -5.53 5.01 7.37
CA LEU A 75 -6.82 4.34 7.52
C LEU A 75 -6.62 2.89 7.08
N GLY A 76 -6.65 1.96 8.02
CA GLY A 76 -6.37 0.58 7.64
C GLY A 76 -6.31 -0.42 8.78
N ASP A 77 -5.98 -1.66 8.43
CA ASP A 77 -5.81 -2.73 9.41
C ASP A 77 -4.45 -2.68 10.14
N SER A 78 -4.11 -3.77 10.80
CA SER A 78 -2.85 -3.96 11.52
C SER A 78 -1.60 -3.90 10.63
N ASN A 79 -1.70 -4.14 9.32
CA ASN A 79 -0.61 -3.90 8.37
C ASN A 79 -0.42 -2.40 8.10
N GLY A 80 -1.50 -1.63 7.96
CA GLY A 80 -1.45 -0.17 7.94
C GLY A 80 -0.83 0.39 9.23
N ARG A 81 -1.11 -0.22 10.38
CA ARG A 81 -0.48 0.15 11.65
C ARG A 81 1.04 -0.08 11.66
N SER A 82 1.55 -1.06 10.93
CA SER A 82 3.00 -1.24 10.79
C SER A 82 3.65 0.00 10.16
N HIS A 83 2.99 0.67 9.22
CA HIS A 83 3.46 1.94 8.66
C HIS A 83 3.46 3.07 9.69
N TYR A 84 2.48 3.12 10.60
CA TYR A 84 2.50 4.06 11.72
C TYR A 84 3.81 3.92 12.51
N TYR A 85 4.18 2.71 12.91
CA TYR A 85 5.41 2.47 13.67
C TYR A 85 6.68 2.80 12.89
N ASN A 86 6.70 2.49 11.59
CA ASN A 86 7.81 2.90 10.73
C ASN A 86 7.93 4.43 10.67
N ILE A 87 6.82 5.16 10.54
CA ILE A 87 6.85 6.62 10.51
C ILE A 87 7.24 7.20 11.87
N VAL A 88 6.75 6.68 13.00
CA VAL A 88 7.18 7.11 14.34
C VAL A 88 8.71 6.99 14.48
N LYS A 89 9.26 5.83 14.09
CA LYS A 89 10.71 5.56 14.15
C LYS A 89 11.53 6.58 13.36
N HIS A 90 11.07 6.96 12.17
CA HIS A 90 11.85 7.83 11.28
C HIS A 90 11.56 9.33 11.42
N SER A 91 10.35 9.71 11.85
CA SER A 91 9.98 11.11 12.09
C SER A 91 10.40 11.61 13.48
N LYS A 92 10.69 10.69 14.42
CA LYS A 92 11.00 10.98 15.83
C LYS A 92 9.88 11.77 16.53
N CYS A 93 8.64 11.64 16.07
CA CYS A 93 7.51 12.26 16.71
C CYS A 93 7.24 11.65 18.10
N THR A 94 6.59 12.40 18.97
CA THR A 94 6.19 11.94 20.30
C THR A 94 4.77 11.38 20.24
N GLU A 95 4.58 10.14 20.66
CA GLU A 95 3.25 9.54 20.76
C GLU A 95 2.43 10.23 21.85
N VAL A 96 1.31 10.83 21.43
CA VAL A 96 0.33 11.53 22.28
C VAL A 96 -0.77 10.58 22.72
N VAL A 97 -1.26 9.75 21.80
CA VAL A 97 -2.23 8.68 22.09
C VAL A 97 -1.55 7.34 21.83
N LYS A 98 -1.42 6.53 22.88
CA LYS A 98 -0.79 5.21 22.84
C LYS A 98 -1.85 4.11 22.97
N ALA A 99 -1.56 2.95 22.40
CA ALA A 99 -2.24 1.70 22.75
C ALA A 99 -1.70 1.20 24.11
N VAL A 100 -2.02 1.90 25.20
CA VAL A 100 -1.52 1.60 26.56
C VAL A 100 -2.23 0.41 27.25
N THR A 101 -3.25 -0.19 26.62
CA THR A 101 -4.01 -1.32 27.21
C THR A 101 -4.08 -2.51 26.26
N LYS A 102 -4.46 -3.71 26.75
CA LYS A 102 -4.69 -4.94 25.96
C LYS A 102 -5.53 -4.73 24.69
N ARG A 103 -6.30 -3.64 24.60
CA ARG A 103 -7.02 -3.21 23.40
C ARG A 103 -6.08 -2.49 22.44
N TRP A 104 -5.28 -3.28 21.72
CA TRP A 104 -4.30 -2.83 20.73
C TRP A 104 -4.89 -1.97 19.60
N HIS A 105 -6.20 -1.93 19.46
CA HIS A 105 -6.96 -1.34 18.36
C HIS A 105 -7.48 0.08 18.63
N LYS A 106 -6.97 0.76 19.65
CA LYS A 106 -7.27 2.17 19.82
C LYS A 106 -6.59 2.99 18.72
N PRO A 107 -7.22 4.04 18.17
CA PRO A 107 -6.54 4.99 17.31
C PRO A 107 -5.25 5.47 17.96
N LEU A 108 -4.22 5.66 17.14
CA LEU A 108 -2.91 6.12 17.56
C LEU A 108 -2.68 7.53 17.04
N LEU A 109 -1.94 8.33 17.82
CA LEU A 109 -1.59 9.69 17.45
C LEU A 109 -0.17 9.99 17.91
N CYS A 110 0.62 10.54 16.99
CA CYS A 110 1.97 11.02 17.22
C CYS A 110 2.10 12.44 16.66
N ALA A 111 2.88 13.29 17.34
CA ALA A 111 3.09 14.68 16.91
C ALA A 111 4.53 15.12 17.10
N HIS A 112 5.04 15.93 16.17
CA HIS A 112 6.35 16.57 16.26
C HIS A 112 6.18 18.08 16.03
N LYS A 113 6.02 18.84 17.13
CA LYS A 113 5.66 20.26 17.08
C LYS A 113 6.61 21.11 16.23
N THR A 114 7.92 20.93 16.39
CA THR A 114 8.94 21.72 15.65
C THR A 114 9.00 21.39 14.16
N ASN A 115 8.52 20.22 13.74
CA ASN A 115 8.47 19.83 12.33
C ASN A 115 7.07 20.06 11.74
N ASN A 116 6.15 20.65 12.52
CA ASN A 116 4.73 20.80 12.18
C ASN A 116 4.13 19.50 11.58
N PHE A 117 4.40 18.39 12.26
CA PHE A 117 4.06 17.05 11.79
C PHE A 117 3.09 16.36 12.74
N THR A 118 2.08 15.71 12.18
CA THR A 118 1.19 14.81 12.90
C THR A 118 1.06 13.51 12.14
N LEU A 119 0.88 12.42 12.88
CA LEU A 119 0.63 11.09 12.36
C LEU A 119 -0.49 10.46 13.16
N SER A 120 -1.53 10.01 12.49
CA SER A 120 -2.57 9.19 13.10
C SER A 120 -2.76 7.87 12.36
N TRP A 121 -3.11 6.84 13.13
CA TRP A 121 -3.63 5.59 12.58
C TRP A 121 -5.00 5.34 13.19
N SER A 122 -5.96 5.08 12.32
CA SER A 122 -7.31 4.70 12.71
C SER A 122 -7.68 3.37 12.07
N PRO A 123 -8.06 2.37 12.86
CA PRO A 123 -8.51 1.10 12.31
C PRO A 123 -9.83 1.26 11.57
N HIS A 124 -10.08 0.41 10.58
CA HIS A 124 -11.37 0.33 9.90
C HIS A 124 -12.35 -0.65 10.58
N THR A 125 -13.58 -0.73 10.02
CA THR A 125 -14.83 -1.24 10.63
C THR A 125 -14.82 -2.70 11.16
N ASN A 126 -13.81 -3.51 10.84
CA ASN A 126 -13.69 -4.90 11.32
C ASN A 126 -12.27 -5.19 11.81
N PRO A 127 -12.07 -5.69 13.04
CA PRO A 127 -13.08 -5.97 14.08
C PRO A 127 -13.53 -4.75 14.91
N PHE A 128 -13.45 -3.52 14.39
CA PHE A 128 -13.62 -2.30 15.19
C PHE A 128 -14.61 -1.31 14.58
N MET A 129 -15.59 -0.80 15.33
CA MET A 129 -16.56 0.19 14.80
C MET A 129 -16.05 1.65 14.78
N ASN A 130 -14.76 1.88 14.52
CA ASN A 130 -14.21 3.23 14.41
C ASN A 130 -13.96 3.58 12.94
N GLY A 131 -14.30 4.80 12.55
CA GLY A 131 -14.01 5.34 11.22
C GLY A 131 -13.61 6.80 11.33
N VAL A 132 -12.66 7.23 10.50
CA VAL A 132 -12.34 8.65 10.32
C VAL A 132 -13.06 9.12 9.08
N THR A 133 -13.77 10.24 9.19
CA THR A 133 -14.45 10.85 8.06
C THR A 133 -13.46 11.71 7.28
N LEU A 134 -13.16 11.35 6.04
CA LEU A 134 -12.29 12.17 5.17
C LEU A 134 -12.83 13.58 4.91
N ASP A 135 -14.14 13.79 5.12
CA ASP A 135 -14.78 15.11 5.05
C ASP A 135 -14.34 16.06 6.18
N GLU A 136 -13.77 15.55 7.28
CA GLU A 136 -13.22 16.37 8.37
C GLU A 136 -11.83 16.96 8.04
N ILE A 137 -11.19 16.49 6.96
CA ILE A 137 -9.88 17.01 6.54
C ILE A 137 -10.05 18.44 6.00
N PRO A 138 -9.32 19.45 6.55
CA PRO A 138 -9.41 20.84 6.14
C PRO A 138 -9.05 21.09 4.67
N SER A 139 -9.47 22.25 4.16
CA SER A 139 -9.13 22.75 2.81
C SER A 139 -7.68 23.20 2.64
N HIS A 140 -6.91 23.28 3.72
CA HIS A 140 -5.52 23.73 3.75
C HIS A 140 -4.64 22.71 4.47
N GLY A 141 -3.32 22.86 4.36
CA GLY A 141 -2.34 21.92 4.92
C GLY A 141 -1.96 20.81 3.95
N HIS A 142 -0.83 20.16 4.21
CA HIS A 142 -0.28 19.09 3.38
C HIS A 142 -0.60 17.74 4.02
N TYR A 143 -1.50 16.99 3.40
CA TYR A 143 -1.94 15.70 3.93
C TYR A 143 -1.39 14.55 3.09
N LEU A 144 -0.93 13.50 3.77
CA LEU A 144 -0.68 12.19 3.17
C LEU A 144 -1.63 11.18 3.79
N ILE A 145 -2.49 10.59 2.96
CA ILE A 145 -3.46 9.59 3.37
C ILE A 145 -2.99 8.23 2.86
N ILE A 146 -2.84 7.27 3.76
CA ILE A 146 -2.48 5.88 3.42
C ILE A 146 -3.70 5.02 3.71
N LEU A 147 -4.26 4.45 2.65
CA LEU A 147 -5.41 3.55 2.71
C LEU A 147 -4.90 2.10 2.64
N ASN A 148 -5.21 1.30 3.65
CA ASN A 148 -4.87 -0.12 3.70
C ASN A 148 -6.12 -0.91 4.16
N HIS A 149 -6.99 -1.22 3.21
CA HIS A 149 -8.27 -1.87 3.44
C HIS A 149 -8.29 -3.20 2.69
N PHE A 150 -7.87 -4.28 3.34
CA PHE A 150 -7.85 -5.59 2.71
C PHE A 150 -8.12 -6.71 3.71
N TYR A 151 -7.19 -7.01 4.62
CA TYR A 151 -7.15 -8.32 5.26
C TYR A 151 -8.43 -8.62 6.07
N HIS A 152 -8.88 -7.68 6.91
CA HIS A 152 -10.10 -7.88 7.69
C HIS A 152 -11.41 -7.69 6.91
N LEU A 153 -11.35 -7.22 5.65
CA LEU A 153 -12.52 -7.18 4.77
C LEU A 153 -12.79 -8.52 4.11
N THR A 154 -11.78 -9.40 4.04
CA THR A 154 -11.91 -10.70 3.37
C THR A 154 -12.83 -11.69 4.10
N VAL A 155 -13.16 -11.47 5.37
CA VAL A 155 -14.20 -12.27 6.09
C VAL A 155 -15.63 -11.90 5.72
N SER A 156 -15.82 -10.84 4.93
CA SER A 156 -17.14 -10.37 4.52
C SER A 156 -17.39 -10.67 3.05
N HIS A 157 -18.66 -10.71 2.66
CA HIS A 157 -19.02 -10.77 1.25
C HIS A 157 -18.41 -9.57 0.49
N ILE A 158 -17.97 -9.80 -0.75
CA ILE A 158 -17.24 -8.80 -1.54
C ILE A 158 -18.00 -7.47 -1.73
N SER A 159 -19.33 -7.51 -1.68
CA SER A 159 -20.19 -6.30 -1.72
C SER A 159 -19.89 -5.31 -0.60
N VAL A 160 -19.38 -5.75 0.56
CA VAL A 160 -18.93 -4.86 1.64
C VAL A 160 -17.72 -4.05 1.19
N SER A 161 -16.78 -4.68 0.48
CA SER A 161 -15.61 -4.01 -0.08
C SER A 161 -16.01 -3.03 -1.18
N ASP A 162 -16.91 -3.42 -2.09
CA ASP A 162 -17.45 -2.53 -3.12
C ASP A 162 -18.09 -1.26 -2.50
N PHE A 163 -19.02 -1.45 -1.55
CA PHE A 163 -19.66 -0.33 -0.85
C PHE A 163 -18.64 0.57 -0.16
N LEU A 164 -17.68 0.00 0.57
CA LEU A 164 -16.65 0.76 1.27
C LEU A 164 -15.77 1.56 0.32
N PHE A 165 -15.27 0.97 -0.77
CA PHE A 165 -14.41 1.67 -1.72
C PHE A 165 -15.15 2.77 -2.47
N ARG A 166 -16.43 2.58 -2.82
CA ARG A 166 -17.25 3.66 -3.42
C ARG A 166 -17.41 4.84 -2.46
N ASN A 167 -17.71 4.58 -1.18
CA ASN A 167 -17.80 5.66 -0.18
C ASN A 167 -16.46 6.37 0.03
N ILE A 168 -15.35 5.63 0.07
CA ILE A 168 -14.00 6.23 0.14
C ILE A 168 -13.77 7.10 -1.09
N LYS A 169 -14.10 6.61 -2.29
CA LYS A 169 -13.93 7.38 -3.52
C LYS A 169 -14.72 8.69 -3.50
N ASP A 170 -15.99 8.64 -3.13
CA ASP A 170 -16.85 9.82 -3.09
C ASP A 170 -16.28 10.87 -2.12
N ALA A 171 -15.79 10.43 -0.96
CA ALA A 171 -15.15 11.30 0.01
C ALA A 171 -13.81 11.86 -0.50
N LEU A 172 -13.01 11.06 -1.20
CA LEU A 172 -11.77 11.50 -1.85
C LEU A 172 -12.03 12.53 -2.95
N VAL A 173 -13.07 12.35 -3.78
CA VAL A 173 -13.45 13.33 -4.81
C VAL A 173 -13.75 14.69 -4.18
N ARG A 174 -14.56 14.72 -3.10
CA ARG A 174 -14.85 15.96 -2.35
C ARG A 174 -13.58 16.53 -1.72
N LEU A 175 -12.70 15.69 -1.19
CA LEU A 175 -11.45 16.12 -0.59
C LEU A 175 -10.49 16.73 -1.62
N PHE A 176 -10.32 16.10 -2.77
CA PHE A 176 -9.46 16.62 -3.85
C PHE A 176 -9.96 17.96 -4.41
N GLN A 177 -11.27 18.20 -4.42
CA GLN A 177 -11.84 19.50 -4.78
C GLN A 177 -11.54 20.56 -3.73
N ARG A 178 -11.53 20.18 -2.45
CA ARG A 178 -11.39 21.09 -1.32
C ARG A 178 -9.94 21.39 -0.94
N ASN A 179 -9.03 20.42 -1.08
CA ASN A 179 -7.62 20.55 -0.71
C ASN A 179 -6.71 19.97 -1.81
N PRO A 180 -6.06 20.81 -2.63
CA PRO A 180 -5.20 20.36 -3.72
C PRO A 180 -3.85 19.78 -3.25
N ASN A 181 -3.49 19.95 -1.97
CA ASN A 181 -2.22 19.49 -1.40
C ASN A 181 -2.32 18.10 -0.74
N VAL A 182 -3.43 17.39 -0.96
CA VAL A 182 -3.63 16.02 -0.46
C VAL A 182 -2.96 15.03 -1.40
N GLN A 183 -2.17 14.14 -0.80
CA GLN A 183 -1.60 12.96 -1.45
C GLN A 183 -2.30 11.72 -0.88
N VAL A 184 -2.73 10.81 -1.74
CA VAL A 184 -3.37 9.55 -1.31
C VAL A 184 -2.59 8.38 -1.88
N VAL A 185 -2.35 7.39 -1.05
CA VAL A 185 -1.79 6.10 -1.44
C VAL A 185 -2.75 5.00 -1.05
N LEU A 186 -3.17 4.21 -2.02
CA LEU A 186 -3.88 2.95 -1.80
C LEU A 186 -2.86 1.81 -1.83
N GLN A 187 -2.66 1.17 -0.68
CA GLN A 187 -1.97 -0.11 -0.61
C GLN A 187 -2.97 -1.20 -0.99
N GLY A 188 -2.70 -1.88 -2.10
CA GLY A 188 -3.51 -2.99 -2.58
C GLY A 188 -3.37 -4.25 -1.71
N PRO A 189 -4.14 -5.31 -2.02
CA PRO A 189 -4.09 -6.60 -1.36
C PRO A 189 -2.69 -7.23 -1.31
N HIS A 190 -2.50 -8.14 -0.37
CA HIS A 190 -1.27 -8.91 -0.19
C HIS A 190 -1.58 -10.39 0.02
N ILE A 191 -0.61 -11.26 -0.25
CA ILE A 191 -0.78 -12.70 0.02
C ILE A 191 -0.74 -12.92 1.54
N ALA A 192 -1.73 -13.62 2.08
CA ALA A 192 -1.97 -13.87 3.49
C ALA A 192 -2.55 -15.29 3.69
N TRP A 193 -1.73 -16.31 3.40
CA TRP A 193 -2.14 -17.72 3.44
C TRP A 193 -2.44 -18.25 4.85
N PHE A 194 -1.71 -17.79 5.87
CA PHE A 194 -1.77 -18.35 7.22
C PHE A 194 -1.68 -17.28 8.32
N GLY A 195 -2.31 -17.57 9.46
CA GLY A 195 -2.01 -16.95 10.77
C GLY A 195 -3.19 -16.29 11.49
N TRP A 196 -4.40 -16.30 10.92
CA TRP A 196 -5.63 -16.03 11.67
C TRP A 196 -6.48 -17.31 11.77
N PRO A 197 -7.00 -17.72 12.95
CA PRO A 197 -7.70 -19.00 13.10
C PRO A 197 -8.93 -19.19 12.19
N GLU A 198 -9.51 -18.10 11.68
CA GLU A 198 -10.61 -18.11 10.69
C GLU A 198 -10.12 -17.99 9.22
N HIS A 199 -8.89 -18.37 8.89
CA HIS A 199 -8.30 -18.27 7.53
C HIS A 199 -9.06 -19.02 6.43
N TYR A 200 -9.93 -19.99 6.75
CA TYR A 200 -10.85 -20.56 5.75
C TYR A 200 -11.96 -19.58 5.33
N ALA A 201 -12.16 -18.49 6.10
CA ALA A 201 -13.10 -17.41 5.84
C ALA A 201 -12.41 -16.11 5.39
N ALA A 202 -11.09 -15.98 5.46
CA ALA A 202 -10.34 -14.77 5.11
C ALA A 202 -8.95 -15.09 4.52
N GLY A 203 -8.50 -14.29 3.55
CA GLY A 203 -7.19 -14.45 2.91
C GLY A 203 -7.21 -14.19 1.41
N ASP A 204 -6.35 -14.91 0.68
CA ASP A 204 -6.02 -14.68 -0.74
C ASP A 204 -7.19 -14.85 -1.71
N MET A 205 -8.19 -15.64 -1.32
CA MET A 205 -9.33 -16.02 -2.17
C MET A 205 -10.07 -14.81 -2.74
N LEU A 206 -10.21 -13.73 -1.95
CA LEU A 206 -10.83 -12.48 -2.40
C LEU A 206 -9.80 -11.42 -2.82
N GLY A 207 -8.50 -11.68 -2.68
CA GLY A 207 -7.44 -10.70 -2.90
C GLY A 207 -7.44 -10.14 -4.32
N THR A 208 -7.47 -11.01 -5.33
CA THR A 208 -7.50 -10.59 -6.74
C THR A 208 -8.80 -9.86 -7.07
N HIS A 209 -9.95 -10.34 -6.59
CA HIS A 209 -11.24 -9.69 -6.81
C HIS A 209 -11.34 -8.31 -6.14
N ILE A 210 -10.78 -8.15 -4.94
CA ILE A 210 -10.68 -6.85 -4.26
C ILE A 210 -9.77 -5.91 -5.05
N MET A 211 -8.65 -6.42 -5.58
CA MET A 211 -7.75 -5.62 -6.41
C MET A 211 -8.43 -5.17 -7.71
N ASP A 212 -9.21 -6.05 -8.36
CA ASP A 212 -10.01 -5.70 -9.55
C ASP A 212 -11.06 -4.62 -9.23
N LEU A 213 -11.76 -4.76 -8.10
CA LEU A 213 -12.70 -3.73 -7.63
C LEU A 213 -12.00 -2.39 -7.37
N GLN A 214 -10.82 -2.39 -6.76
CA GLN A 214 -10.05 -1.16 -6.56
C GLN A 214 -9.68 -0.52 -7.91
N GLN A 215 -9.28 -1.32 -8.90
CA GLN A 215 -8.94 -0.84 -10.24
C GLN A 215 -10.15 -0.22 -10.97
N GLU A 216 -11.32 -0.86 -10.84
CA GLU A 216 -12.58 -0.40 -11.44
C GLU A 216 -13.12 0.86 -10.74
N ILE A 217 -13.27 0.81 -9.42
CA ILE A 217 -13.95 1.86 -8.65
C ILE A 217 -13.17 3.17 -8.75
N PHE A 218 -11.85 3.13 -8.58
CA PHE A 218 -11.00 4.32 -8.55
C PHE A 218 -10.51 4.77 -9.94
N GLN A 219 -11.00 4.18 -11.04
CA GLN A 219 -10.54 4.46 -12.40
C GLN A 219 -10.50 5.96 -12.77
N ASP A 220 -11.47 6.72 -12.28
CA ASP A 220 -11.71 8.15 -12.53
C ASP A 220 -10.88 9.08 -11.62
N VAL A 221 -10.13 8.53 -10.67
CA VAL A 221 -9.24 9.30 -9.77
C VAL A 221 -7.80 8.78 -9.76
N LYS A 222 -7.43 7.92 -10.72
CA LYS A 222 -6.07 7.33 -10.84
C LYS A 222 -4.98 8.39 -11.02
N ASP A 223 -5.30 9.55 -11.60
CA ASP A 223 -4.39 10.68 -11.77
C ASP A 223 -4.09 11.43 -10.45
N LYS A 224 -4.93 11.24 -9.42
CA LYS A 224 -4.83 11.91 -8.11
C LYS A 224 -4.37 11.01 -6.97
N MET A 225 -4.42 9.69 -7.16
CA MET A 225 -4.08 8.70 -6.13
C MET A 225 -2.97 7.77 -6.61
N LEU A 226 -2.05 7.39 -5.72
CA LEU A 226 -1.01 6.40 -5.97
C LEU A 226 -1.53 5.00 -5.57
N PHE A 227 -1.15 3.97 -6.31
CA PHE A 227 -1.41 2.57 -5.99
C PHE A 227 -0.11 1.81 -5.74
N ILE A 228 -0.13 0.92 -4.75
CA ILE A 228 0.98 -0.01 -4.51
C ILE A 228 0.44 -1.43 -4.57
N SER A 229 0.91 -2.19 -5.56
CA SER A 229 0.71 -3.64 -5.61
C SER A 229 1.56 -4.32 -4.54
N HIS A 230 1.01 -4.49 -3.34
CA HIS A 230 1.65 -5.29 -2.30
C HIS A 230 1.61 -6.80 -2.64
N TRP A 231 0.65 -7.20 -3.48
CA TRP A 231 0.53 -8.54 -4.05
C TRP A 231 1.81 -8.99 -4.74
N ASP A 232 2.38 -8.18 -5.63
CA ASP A 232 3.61 -8.56 -6.34
C ASP A 232 4.80 -8.75 -5.40
N MET A 233 4.92 -7.92 -4.37
CA MET A 233 5.99 -8.04 -3.39
C MET A 233 5.83 -9.31 -2.55
N THR A 234 4.60 -9.64 -2.16
CA THR A 234 4.33 -10.83 -1.35
C THR A 234 4.43 -12.12 -2.15
N MET A 235 4.00 -12.11 -3.41
CA MET A 235 4.23 -13.20 -4.37
C MET A 235 5.73 -13.46 -4.56
N ALA A 236 6.52 -12.41 -4.82
CA ALA A 236 7.96 -12.53 -5.03
C ALA A 236 8.76 -12.99 -3.79
N LYS A 237 8.13 -13.02 -2.61
CA LYS A 237 8.73 -13.49 -1.36
C LYS A 237 8.07 -14.76 -0.82
N GLU A 238 7.19 -15.39 -1.61
CA GLU A 238 6.44 -16.59 -1.19
C GLU A 238 5.80 -16.38 0.18
N ASN A 239 5.17 -15.21 0.35
CA ASN A 239 4.71 -14.78 1.65
C ASN A 239 3.64 -15.72 2.19
N TYR A 240 3.86 -16.22 3.40
CA TYR A 240 2.96 -17.14 4.07
C TYR A 240 2.10 -16.46 5.14
N ASP A 241 2.68 -15.50 5.87
CA ASP A 241 2.06 -14.87 7.05
C ASP A 241 1.14 -13.69 6.66
N TYR A 242 -0.03 -13.60 7.30
CA TYR A 242 -0.97 -12.48 7.16
C TYR A 242 -0.41 -11.10 7.54
N HIS A 243 0.73 -11.07 8.22
CA HIS A 243 1.60 -9.92 8.42
C HIS A 243 2.87 -10.04 7.57
N PRO A 244 2.86 -9.53 6.33
CA PRO A 244 4.00 -9.72 5.44
C PRO A 244 5.26 -9.05 5.94
N GLY A 245 6.38 -9.79 5.91
CA GLY A 245 7.72 -9.22 6.15
C GLY A 245 8.11 -8.12 5.15
N THR A 246 7.39 -8.01 4.03
CA THR A 246 7.55 -6.99 2.99
C THR A 246 6.93 -5.64 3.35
N ASN A 247 6.20 -5.51 4.46
CA ASN A 247 5.58 -4.23 4.87
C ASN A 247 6.59 -3.08 4.96
N GLY A 248 7.83 -3.34 5.40
CA GLY A 248 8.89 -2.32 5.39
C GLY A 248 9.26 -1.84 3.98
N LYS A 249 9.13 -2.68 2.95
CA LYS A 249 9.43 -2.34 1.56
C LYS A 249 8.28 -1.59 0.88
N VAL A 250 7.05 -1.89 1.28
CA VAL A 250 5.90 -1.05 0.96
C VAL A 250 6.11 0.35 1.55
N PHE A 251 6.53 0.46 2.81
CA PHE A 251 6.85 1.74 3.44
C PHE A 251 7.92 2.52 2.67
N ASP A 252 9.05 1.88 2.35
CA ASP A 252 10.13 2.50 1.54
C ASP A 252 9.56 3.07 0.22
N LEU A 253 8.68 2.32 -0.45
CA LEU A 253 8.05 2.74 -1.70
C LEU A 253 7.03 3.88 -1.50
N ILE A 254 6.22 3.84 -0.44
CA ILE A 254 5.30 4.94 -0.08
C ILE A 254 6.09 6.25 0.07
N VAL A 255 7.17 6.23 0.85
CA VAL A 255 8.01 7.42 1.06
C VAL A 255 8.69 7.82 -0.24
N GLY A 256 9.21 6.87 -1.02
CA GLY A 256 9.83 7.13 -2.32
C GLY A 256 8.91 7.76 -3.36
N LEU A 257 7.60 7.47 -3.31
CA LEU A 257 6.59 8.06 -4.20
C LEU A 257 6.09 9.43 -3.72
N THR A 258 6.12 9.70 -2.41
CA THR A 258 5.43 10.86 -1.81
C THR A 258 6.38 11.94 -1.29
N CYS A 259 7.66 11.64 -1.13
CA CYS A 259 8.63 12.60 -0.59
C CYS A 259 9.00 13.67 -1.64
N GLY A 260 8.79 14.95 -1.30
CA GLY A 260 9.11 16.08 -2.17
C GLY A 260 8.19 16.23 -3.39
N ARG A 261 6.99 15.64 -3.32
CA ARG A 261 5.89 15.82 -4.27
C ARG A 261 4.86 16.77 -3.69
#